data_AF-A0A8G2EX68-F1
#
_entry.id   AF-A0A8G2EX68-F1
#
_cell.length_a   1.000
_cell.length_b   1.000
_cell.length_c   1.000
_cell.angle_alpha   90.00
_cell.angle_beta   90.00
_cell.angle_gamma   90.00
#
_symmetry.space_group_name_H-M   'P 1'
#
loop_
_entity.id
_entity.type
_entity.pdbx_description
1 polymer ?
#
loop_
_entity_poly.entity_id
_entity_poly.type
_entity_poly.pdbx_seq_one_letter_code
_entity_poly.pdbx_strand_id
1 'polypeptide(L)'
;MGNWSVAIVDSGVTYETEAVYGYSIFDYDYYGGDSDTDGGRISSHGSRVAEAVEVTNGQLERLDLQISNNSGSVISSIAIRNALHDVNNLANEGWQIGSVNMSFGGYSSYWTSYFRSQISLLHDQGIYSVAASGNGGYRTYLEYPMYPARFANVLSVGSHDGHGNPSWFSQNYGGGVHILADGESFPNQGDFGTSFAAPQVAATVATMQALVQATTGNRLSFDEVVDALQQGGHGPRSAADPADHQTTYYLLDHAGSVTYTLAAHVDPNVSWLEYIASYSDLEAAFGRDIVAARDHFIHNGVWEGRIAEFDGLEYLASYADLRATMGTDRQAAASHYLDSGRSEGRNVTFDADEYLAANPDLAAVFDGDRDRATEHYITAGAAEGRPTSGQGLSHAGFAPEAEDGTELSRSTATHGHVGVGQSASASIGADGDRDWYATELTAGQTVVVQLRGASGEGGTLFDPDLFVYDADGHYMAYDFDGGAGRDAHLAFTAPVAGTYYLEVDGYLGHTGSYTLELTQATAASMDDLAAGVDLADRDPATFADVQVALLSDGPLSTDPFGLL
;
A
#
# COMPACT_ATOMS: atom_id res chain seq x y z
N MET A 1 1.35 -11.96 11.41
CA MET A 1 1.25 -11.07 10.24
C MET A 1 0.65 -11.91 9.12
N GLY A 2 -0.34 -11.40 8.39
CA GLY A 2 -0.93 -12.13 7.26
C GLY A 2 0.09 -12.35 6.15
N ASN A 3 -0.19 -13.21 5.17
CA ASN A 3 0.70 -13.39 4.03
C ASN A 3 0.64 -12.15 3.11
N TRP A 4 1.76 -11.81 2.49
CA TRP A 4 1.87 -10.69 1.55
C TRP A 4 1.12 -10.97 0.25
N SER A 5 0.53 -9.93 -0.34
CA SER A 5 -0.42 -10.10 -1.44
C SER A 5 -0.27 -9.13 -2.59
N VAL A 6 -0.77 -9.55 -3.76
CA VAL A 6 -1.00 -8.71 -4.93
C VAL A 6 -2.51 -8.53 -5.12
N ALA A 7 -2.96 -7.29 -5.21
CA ALA A 7 -4.34 -7.01 -5.61
C ALA A 7 -4.47 -7.06 -7.13
N ILE A 8 -5.34 -7.93 -7.64
CA ILE A 8 -5.59 -8.13 -9.07
C ILE A 8 -6.91 -7.46 -9.42
N VAL A 9 -6.83 -6.30 -10.06
CA VAL A 9 -8.01 -5.58 -10.54
C VAL A 9 -8.20 -5.94 -12.01
N ASP A 10 -9.10 -6.87 -12.30
CA ASP A 10 -9.25 -7.42 -13.65
C ASP A 10 -10.67 -8.02 -13.88
N SER A 11 -10.79 -9.06 -14.69
CA SER A 11 -12.06 -9.65 -15.08
C SER A 11 -12.58 -10.75 -14.13
N GLY A 12 -12.02 -10.84 -12.92
CA GLY A 12 -12.23 -11.94 -11.99
C GLY A 12 -11.36 -13.17 -12.27
N VAL A 13 -11.07 -13.96 -11.25
CA VAL A 13 -10.32 -15.21 -11.30
C VAL A 13 -11.30 -16.37 -11.13
N THR A 14 -11.17 -17.39 -11.98
CA THR A 14 -12.10 -18.51 -11.95
C THR A 14 -11.78 -19.55 -10.88
N TYR A 15 -12.80 -20.25 -10.39
CA TYR A 15 -12.64 -21.38 -9.46
C TYR A 15 -11.65 -22.43 -9.95
N GLU A 16 -11.60 -22.73 -11.25
CA GLU A 16 -10.63 -23.67 -11.83
C GLU A 16 -9.19 -23.19 -11.66
N THR A 17 -8.97 -21.88 -11.73
CA THR A 17 -7.64 -21.28 -11.53
C THR A 17 -7.26 -21.37 -10.06
N GLU A 18 -8.20 -21.04 -9.17
CA GLU A 18 -7.99 -21.14 -7.72
C GLU A 18 -7.78 -22.58 -7.26
N ALA A 19 -8.45 -23.54 -7.87
CA ALA A 19 -8.25 -24.96 -7.59
C ALA A 19 -6.82 -25.44 -7.94
N VAL A 20 -6.13 -24.77 -8.86
CA VAL A 20 -4.75 -25.07 -9.24
C VAL A 20 -3.75 -24.31 -8.38
N TYR A 21 -4.00 -23.02 -8.13
CA TYR A 21 -3.03 -22.10 -7.54
C TYR A 21 -3.39 -21.58 -6.14
N GLY A 22 -4.39 -22.18 -5.48
CA GLY A 22 -4.92 -21.71 -4.19
C GLY A 22 -6.00 -20.67 -4.34
N TYR A 23 -6.82 -20.48 -3.30
CA TYR A 23 -7.90 -19.48 -3.30
C TYR A 23 -7.36 -18.08 -3.04
N SER A 24 -8.03 -17.09 -3.61
CA SER A 24 -7.79 -15.69 -3.27
C SER A 24 -8.18 -15.46 -1.80
N ILE A 25 -7.41 -14.65 -1.08
CA ILE A 25 -7.70 -14.33 0.33
C ILE A 25 -8.83 -13.29 0.46
N PHE A 26 -9.17 -12.65 -0.65
CA PHE A 26 -10.30 -11.76 -0.83
C PHE A 26 -10.78 -11.83 -2.27
N ASP A 27 -12.08 -11.91 -2.49
CA ASP A 27 -12.74 -12.01 -3.78
C ASP A 27 -14.02 -11.14 -3.80
N TYR A 28 -14.15 -10.27 -4.81
CA TYR A 28 -15.37 -9.49 -4.98
C TYR A 28 -15.61 -9.04 -6.43
N ASP A 29 -16.83 -9.24 -6.93
CA ASP A 29 -17.31 -8.72 -8.20
C ASP A 29 -17.97 -7.34 -8.01
N TYR A 30 -17.18 -6.29 -8.26
CA TYR A 30 -17.63 -4.90 -8.23
C TYR A 30 -18.48 -4.52 -9.45
N TYR A 31 -18.50 -5.34 -10.50
CA TYR A 31 -19.37 -5.12 -11.65
C TYR A 31 -20.77 -5.70 -11.40
N GLY A 32 -20.85 -6.93 -10.90
CA GLY A 32 -22.09 -7.64 -10.58
C GLY A 32 -22.70 -7.26 -9.22
N GLY A 33 -21.86 -6.84 -8.27
CA GLY A 33 -22.24 -6.52 -6.90
C GLY A 33 -22.39 -7.74 -5.98
N ASP A 34 -21.56 -8.76 -6.19
CA ASP A 34 -21.57 -10.00 -5.40
C ASP A 34 -20.15 -10.53 -5.15
N SER A 35 -20.03 -11.63 -4.41
CA SER A 35 -18.74 -12.24 -4.06
C SER A 35 -18.32 -13.35 -5.02
N ASP A 36 -18.94 -13.48 -6.19
CA ASP A 36 -18.60 -14.50 -7.19
C ASP A 36 -17.86 -13.85 -8.36
N THR A 37 -16.54 -14.00 -8.38
CA THR A 37 -15.68 -13.45 -9.43
C THR A 37 -15.50 -14.38 -10.64
N ASP A 38 -16.06 -15.60 -10.60
CA ASP A 38 -15.96 -16.53 -11.72
C ASP A 38 -17.17 -16.43 -12.65
N GLY A 39 -18.35 -16.08 -12.13
CA GLY A 39 -19.57 -15.93 -12.91
C GLY A 39 -19.93 -17.17 -13.76
N GLY A 40 -19.55 -18.36 -13.29
CA GLY A 40 -19.69 -19.67 -13.92
C GLY A 40 -18.69 -19.99 -15.04
N ARG A 41 -17.57 -19.24 -15.14
CA ARG A 41 -16.56 -19.39 -16.21
C ARG A 41 -15.46 -20.36 -15.79
N ILE A 42 -14.93 -21.08 -16.78
CA ILE A 42 -13.77 -21.97 -16.58
C ILE A 42 -12.42 -21.30 -16.86
N SER A 43 -12.45 -20.09 -17.43
CA SER A 43 -11.29 -19.25 -17.70
C SER A 43 -11.76 -17.81 -17.90
N SER A 44 -10.92 -16.86 -17.51
CA SER A 44 -11.08 -15.42 -17.76
C SER A 44 -9.71 -14.81 -18.10
N HIS A 45 -9.67 -13.52 -18.45
CA HIS A 45 -8.39 -12.81 -18.57
C HIS A 45 -7.73 -12.65 -17.20
N GLY A 46 -8.51 -12.30 -16.18
CA GLY A 46 -8.08 -12.25 -14.78
C GLY A 46 -7.44 -13.55 -14.28
N SER A 47 -7.95 -14.72 -14.70
CA SER A 47 -7.32 -16.01 -14.43
C SER A 47 -5.89 -16.11 -14.99
N ARG A 48 -5.66 -15.64 -16.21
CA ARG A 48 -4.33 -15.63 -16.85
C ARG A 48 -3.40 -14.61 -16.19
N VAL A 49 -3.94 -13.46 -15.78
CA VAL A 49 -3.22 -12.46 -15.01
C VAL A 49 -2.80 -13.01 -13.64
N ALA A 50 -3.69 -13.72 -12.95
CA ALA A 50 -3.38 -14.41 -11.70
C ALA A 50 -2.31 -15.49 -11.90
N GLU A 51 -2.45 -16.31 -12.95
CA GLU A 51 -1.43 -17.30 -13.30
C GLU A 51 -0.05 -16.67 -13.57
N ALA A 52 -0.01 -15.48 -14.20
CA ALA A 52 1.24 -14.73 -14.39
C ALA A 52 1.87 -14.27 -13.06
N VAL A 53 1.07 -13.88 -12.06
CA VAL A 53 1.55 -13.61 -10.69
C VAL A 53 2.14 -14.88 -10.08
N GLU A 54 1.44 -16.01 -10.20
CA GLU A 54 1.86 -17.31 -9.65
C GLU A 54 3.15 -17.85 -10.24
N VAL A 55 3.29 -17.78 -11.57
CA VAL A 55 4.51 -18.20 -12.27
C VAL A 55 5.69 -17.32 -11.87
N THR A 56 5.45 -16.05 -11.52
CA THR A 56 6.50 -15.13 -11.06
C THR A 56 6.88 -15.39 -9.61
N ASN A 57 5.90 -15.44 -8.72
CA ASN A 57 6.08 -15.76 -7.30
C ASN A 57 4.79 -16.29 -6.67
N GLY A 58 4.61 -17.62 -6.70
CA GLY A 58 3.49 -18.33 -6.06
C GLY A 58 3.59 -18.47 -4.53
N GLN A 59 4.36 -17.62 -3.84
CA GLN A 59 4.26 -17.45 -2.39
C GLN A 59 3.37 -16.26 -2.01
N LEU A 60 3.03 -15.40 -2.97
CA LEU A 60 2.14 -14.27 -2.76
C LEU A 60 0.69 -14.75 -2.71
N GLU A 61 -0.07 -14.20 -1.77
CA GLU A 61 -1.52 -14.30 -1.82
C GLU A 61 -2.10 -13.34 -2.86
N ARG A 62 -3.37 -13.54 -3.19
CA ARG A 62 -4.06 -12.73 -4.20
C ARG A 62 -5.35 -12.17 -3.64
N LEU A 63 -5.62 -10.91 -3.95
CA LEU A 63 -6.95 -10.32 -3.82
C LEU A 63 -7.52 -10.24 -5.24
N ASP A 64 -8.68 -10.83 -5.47
CA ASP A 64 -9.34 -10.84 -6.77
C ASP A 64 -10.48 -9.81 -6.80
N LEU A 65 -10.30 -8.75 -7.57
CA LEU A 65 -11.24 -7.65 -7.68
C LEU A 65 -11.76 -7.57 -9.11
N GLN A 66 -12.92 -8.20 -9.35
CA GLN A 66 -13.54 -8.17 -10.67
C GLN A 66 -14.19 -6.81 -10.92
N ILE A 67 -13.81 -6.19 -12.05
CA ILE A 67 -14.27 -4.86 -12.47
C ILE A 67 -15.01 -4.87 -13.81
N SER A 68 -15.08 -6.04 -14.45
CA SER A 68 -15.68 -6.22 -15.76
C SER A 68 -16.94 -7.07 -15.72
N ASN A 69 -17.74 -7.02 -16.78
CA ASN A 69 -18.75 -8.05 -17.01
C ASN A 69 -18.11 -9.44 -17.15
N ASN A 70 -18.92 -10.50 -17.06
CA ASN A 70 -18.41 -11.88 -17.14
C ASN A 70 -17.75 -12.19 -18.49
N SER A 71 -18.03 -11.45 -19.56
CA SER A 71 -17.30 -11.65 -20.83
C SER A 71 -15.92 -10.98 -20.88
N GLY A 72 -15.56 -10.15 -19.88
CA GLY A 72 -14.37 -9.31 -19.90
C GLY A 72 -14.41 -8.17 -20.93
N SER A 73 -15.49 -8.06 -21.71
CA SER A 73 -15.56 -7.14 -22.85
C SER A 73 -15.85 -5.69 -22.48
N VAL A 74 -16.37 -5.47 -21.26
CA VAL A 74 -16.73 -4.15 -20.74
C VAL A 74 -16.26 -4.04 -19.31
N ILE A 75 -15.51 -2.99 -19.01
CA ILE A 75 -15.02 -2.65 -17.69
C ILE A 75 -15.79 -1.43 -17.17
N SER A 76 -16.15 -1.46 -15.89
CA SER A 76 -16.85 -0.35 -15.23
C SER A 76 -15.88 0.55 -14.47
N SER A 77 -15.89 1.85 -14.78
CA SER A 77 -15.09 2.85 -14.06
C SER A 77 -15.53 3.04 -12.61
N ILE A 78 -16.79 2.74 -12.30
CA ILE A 78 -17.30 2.71 -10.92
C ILE A 78 -16.78 1.46 -10.19
N ALA A 79 -16.79 0.31 -10.85
CA ALA A 79 -16.27 -0.92 -10.28
C ALA A 79 -14.78 -0.80 -9.96
N ILE A 80 -13.98 -0.25 -10.88
CA ILE A 80 -12.56 0.05 -10.64
C ILE A 80 -12.37 0.95 -9.41
N ARG A 81 -13.16 2.01 -9.30
CA ARG A 81 -13.06 2.95 -8.16
C ARG A 81 -13.30 2.23 -6.84
N ASN A 82 -14.36 1.43 -6.76
CA ASN A 82 -14.74 0.72 -5.55
C ASN A 82 -13.71 -0.36 -5.19
N ALA A 83 -13.19 -1.08 -6.19
CA ALA A 83 -12.10 -2.04 -6.01
C ALA A 83 -10.87 -1.36 -5.39
N LEU A 84 -10.39 -0.25 -5.95
CA LEU A 84 -9.22 0.45 -5.40
C LEU A 84 -9.48 1.04 -4.00
N HIS A 85 -10.71 1.47 -3.73
CA HIS A 85 -11.11 1.94 -2.41
C HIS A 85 -11.03 0.82 -1.36
N ASP A 86 -11.52 -0.38 -1.69
CA ASP A 86 -11.47 -1.51 -0.77
C ASP A 86 -10.03 -2.01 -0.55
N VAL A 87 -9.16 -1.93 -1.57
CA VAL A 87 -7.71 -2.17 -1.37
C VAL A 87 -7.14 -1.20 -0.33
N ASN A 88 -7.50 0.10 -0.37
CA ASN A 88 -7.08 1.06 0.65
C ASN A 88 -7.63 0.69 2.04
N ASN A 89 -8.89 0.27 2.14
CA ASN A 89 -9.50 -0.11 3.41
C ASN A 89 -8.82 -1.35 4.01
N LEU A 90 -8.61 -2.39 3.20
CA LEU A 90 -7.90 -3.60 3.62
C LEU A 90 -6.48 -3.27 4.10
N ALA A 91 -5.76 -2.40 3.39
CA ALA A 91 -4.44 -1.94 3.82
C ALA A 91 -4.49 -1.23 5.19
N ASN A 92 -5.46 -0.36 5.42
CA ASN A 92 -5.69 0.32 6.70
C ASN A 92 -6.07 -0.64 7.84
N GLU A 93 -6.73 -1.76 7.52
CA GLU A 93 -7.01 -2.86 8.45
C GLU A 93 -5.78 -3.74 8.74
N GLY A 94 -4.62 -3.40 8.18
CA GLY A 94 -3.35 -4.08 8.41
C GLY A 94 -3.07 -5.24 7.45
N TRP A 95 -3.81 -5.35 6.35
CA TRP A 95 -3.49 -6.34 5.31
C TRP A 95 -2.19 -5.99 4.61
N GLN A 96 -1.35 -7.01 4.40
CA GLN A 96 -0.06 -6.85 3.75
C GLN A 96 -0.21 -6.88 2.23
N ILE A 97 -0.62 -5.75 1.65
CA ILE A 97 -0.75 -5.58 0.20
C ILE A 97 0.52 -4.94 -0.33
N GLY A 98 1.22 -5.62 -1.25
CA GLY A 98 2.51 -5.16 -1.77
C GLY A 98 2.39 -4.31 -3.04
N SER A 99 1.39 -4.60 -3.88
CA SER A 99 1.15 -3.89 -5.13
C SER A 99 -0.29 -4.11 -5.62
N VAL A 100 -0.70 -3.28 -6.58
CA VAL A 100 -1.96 -3.45 -7.32
C VAL A 100 -1.64 -3.65 -8.80
N ASN A 101 -2.03 -4.79 -9.36
CA ASN A 101 -1.92 -5.07 -10.79
C ASN A 101 -3.18 -4.59 -11.53
N MET A 102 -2.97 -3.85 -12.62
CA MET A 102 -4.00 -3.41 -13.56
C MET A 102 -3.61 -3.76 -15.00
N SER A 103 -4.12 -4.89 -15.49
CA SER A 103 -3.83 -5.40 -16.84
C SER A 103 -4.82 -4.90 -17.90
N PHE A 104 -5.29 -3.66 -17.75
CA PHE A 104 -6.24 -2.99 -18.63
C PHE A 104 -5.78 -1.57 -18.98
N GLY A 105 -6.36 -0.99 -20.04
CA GLY A 105 -6.01 0.36 -20.46
C GLY A 105 -7.07 1.04 -21.32
N GLY A 106 -7.09 2.38 -21.27
CA GLY A 106 -8.08 3.21 -21.98
C GLY A 106 -7.59 4.63 -22.25
N TYR A 107 -8.35 5.37 -23.06
CA TYR A 107 -8.07 6.78 -23.36
C TYR A 107 -8.30 7.71 -22.16
N SER A 108 -7.64 8.88 -22.16
CA SER A 108 -7.62 9.82 -21.03
C SER A 108 -9.00 10.35 -20.59
N SER A 109 -9.98 10.38 -21.50
CA SER A 109 -11.33 10.90 -21.26
C SER A 109 -12.14 10.12 -20.23
N TYR A 110 -11.63 8.97 -19.79
CA TYR A 110 -12.35 8.03 -18.95
C TYR A 110 -11.83 7.92 -17.51
N TRP A 111 -10.70 8.55 -17.21
CA TRP A 111 -10.04 8.45 -15.92
C TRP A 111 -10.26 9.72 -15.11
N THR A 112 -11.26 9.67 -14.22
CA THR A 112 -11.71 10.79 -13.40
C THR A 112 -10.66 11.20 -12.36
N SER A 113 -10.85 12.37 -11.73
CA SER A 113 -10.05 12.80 -10.57
C SER A 113 -10.07 11.78 -9.43
N TYR A 114 -11.21 11.11 -9.20
CA TYR A 114 -11.37 10.10 -8.14
C TYR A 114 -10.55 8.83 -8.36
N PHE A 115 -10.39 8.36 -9.60
CA PHE A 115 -9.49 7.24 -9.85
C PHE A 115 -8.05 7.58 -9.47
N ARG A 116 -7.62 8.82 -9.79
CA ARG A 116 -6.28 9.31 -9.43
C ARG A 116 -6.10 9.47 -7.92
N SER A 117 -7.14 9.84 -7.18
CA SER A 117 -7.05 9.95 -5.73
C SER A 117 -6.86 8.59 -5.07
N GLN A 118 -7.59 7.56 -5.50
CA GLN A 118 -7.39 6.20 -4.96
C GLN A 118 -5.98 5.66 -5.22
N ILE A 119 -5.42 5.90 -6.42
CA ILE A 119 -4.02 5.55 -6.71
C ILE A 119 -3.05 6.35 -5.82
N SER A 120 -3.35 7.63 -5.55
CA SER A 120 -2.50 8.47 -4.71
C SER A 120 -2.52 8.00 -3.25
N LEU A 121 -3.68 7.65 -2.72
CA LEU A 121 -3.82 7.08 -1.37
C LEU A 121 -3.05 5.75 -1.22
N LEU A 122 -3.10 4.88 -2.23
CA LEU A 122 -2.31 3.64 -2.26
C LEU A 122 -0.81 3.95 -2.31
N HIS A 123 -0.41 4.91 -3.15
CA HIS A 123 0.97 5.34 -3.28
C HIS A 123 1.54 5.87 -1.95
N ASP A 124 0.77 6.67 -1.21
CA ASP A 124 1.19 7.25 0.07
C ASP A 124 1.34 6.20 1.17
N GLN A 125 0.69 5.04 1.02
CA GLN A 125 0.86 3.86 1.87
C GLN A 125 1.99 2.93 1.40
N GLY A 126 2.71 3.27 0.33
CA GLY A 126 3.74 2.41 -0.26
C GLY A 126 3.17 1.18 -0.97
N ILE A 127 1.92 1.26 -1.46
CA ILE A 127 1.26 0.23 -2.27
C ILE A 127 1.21 0.72 -3.71
N TYR A 128 2.14 0.23 -4.54
CA TYR A 128 2.28 0.78 -5.88
C TYR A 128 1.38 0.09 -6.91
N SER A 129 0.67 0.93 -7.64
CA SER A 129 -0.10 0.54 -8.82
C SER A 129 0.84 0.22 -9.99
N VAL A 130 0.65 -0.94 -10.60
CA VAL A 130 1.41 -1.45 -11.74
C VAL A 130 0.44 -1.68 -12.89
N ALA A 131 0.70 -1.07 -14.05
CA ALA A 131 -0.26 -1.12 -15.15
C ALA A 131 0.40 -1.39 -16.50
N ALA A 132 -0.32 -2.16 -17.33
CA ALA A 132 0.05 -2.46 -18.70
C ALA A 132 0.07 -1.20 -19.57
N SER A 133 1.12 -1.01 -20.37
CA SER A 133 1.30 0.20 -21.18
C SER A 133 0.34 0.29 -22.37
N GLY A 134 -0.22 -0.84 -22.82
CA GLY A 134 -1.15 -0.91 -23.93
C GLY A 134 -0.60 -1.66 -25.15
N ASN A 135 -1.52 -2.21 -25.95
CA ASN A 135 -1.22 -3.08 -27.09
C ASN A 135 -1.38 -2.39 -28.47
N GLY A 136 -1.48 -1.05 -28.49
CA GLY A 136 -1.65 -0.24 -29.70
C GLY A 136 -0.34 0.21 -30.36
N GLY A 137 0.79 -0.43 -30.04
CA GLY A 137 2.12 -0.06 -30.51
C GLY A 137 2.34 -0.30 -32.02
N TYR A 138 3.31 0.41 -32.60
CA TYR A 138 3.70 0.26 -34.00
C TYR A 138 5.22 0.12 -34.17
N ARG A 139 5.63 -0.58 -35.23
CA ARG A 139 7.05 -0.81 -35.53
C ARG A 139 7.82 0.44 -35.99
N THR A 140 7.14 1.55 -36.31
CA THR A 140 7.74 2.68 -37.04
C THR A 140 7.64 4.02 -36.32
N TYR A 141 6.94 4.10 -35.19
CA TYR A 141 6.89 5.29 -34.32
C TYR A 141 6.56 4.85 -32.89
N LEU A 142 6.80 5.72 -31.91
CA LEU A 142 6.56 5.43 -30.49
C LEU A 142 5.20 5.97 -30.04
N GLU A 143 4.46 5.16 -29.29
CA GLU A 143 3.15 5.50 -28.73
C GLU A 143 3.23 5.69 -27.22
N TYR A 144 2.56 6.72 -26.72
CA TYR A 144 2.41 6.92 -25.28
C TYR A 144 1.68 5.74 -24.65
N PRO A 145 2.05 5.34 -23.41
CA PRO A 145 1.26 4.40 -22.64
C PRO A 145 -0.20 4.87 -22.51
N MET A 146 -1.11 3.91 -22.47
CA MET A 146 -2.51 4.15 -22.12
C MET A 146 -2.62 4.54 -20.64
N TYR A 147 -3.75 5.13 -20.27
CA TYR A 147 -4.09 5.24 -18.86
C TYR A 147 -4.70 3.91 -18.39
N PRO A 148 -4.45 3.47 -17.15
CA PRO A 148 -3.83 4.24 -16.07
C PRO A 148 -2.29 4.24 -16.06
N ALA A 149 -1.63 3.44 -16.88
CA ALA A 149 -0.17 3.33 -16.91
C ALA A 149 0.57 4.65 -17.15
N ARG A 150 -0.07 5.64 -17.77
CA ARG A 150 0.50 6.98 -17.98
C ARG A 150 0.47 7.90 -16.75
N PHE A 151 -0.15 7.50 -15.64
CA PHE A 151 -0.09 8.31 -14.41
C PHE A 151 1.32 8.31 -13.81
N ALA A 152 1.71 9.46 -13.23
CA ALA A 152 3.07 9.66 -12.72
C ALA A 152 3.41 8.73 -11.54
N ASN A 153 2.41 8.36 -10.75
CA ASN A 153 2.50 7.45 -9.61
C ASN A 153 2.07 6.01 -9.96
N VAL A 154 2.13 5.64 -11.24
CA VAL A 154 1.84 4.27 -11.70
C VAL A 154 3.06 3.72 -12.42
N LEU A 155 3.47 2.51 -12.03
CA LEU A 155 4.51 1.76 -12.71
C LEU A 155 3.98 1.26 -14.06
N SER A 156 4.25 2.02 -15.12
CA SER A 156 3.98 1.61 -16.50
C SER A 156 4.89 0.46 -16.97
N VAL A 157 4.27 -0.61 -17.45
CA VAL A 157 4.94 -1.84 -17.90
C VAL A 157 4.65 -2.11 -19.38
N GLY A 158 5.69 -2.09 -20.20
CA GLY A 158 5.63 -2.57 -21.58
C GLY A 158 5.98 -4.05 -21.70
N SER A 159 5.99 -4.56 -22.93
CA SER A 159 6.22 -5.98 -23.23
C SER A 159 7.48 -6.20 -24.07
N HIS A 160 8.16 -7.33 -23.83
CA HIS A 160 9.15 -7.93 -24.71
C HIS A 160 8.83 -9.40 -25.01
N ASP A 161 9.57 -9.99 -25.94
CA ASP A 161 9.38 -11.34 -26.52
C ASP A 161 10.04 -12.51 -25.74
N GLY A 162 10.25 -12.37 -24.43
CA GLY A 162 11.10 -13.28 -23.64
C GLY A 162 12.61 -13.27 -23.97
N HIS A 163 13.03 -12.62 -25.07
CA HIS A 163 14.44 -12.52 -25.50
C HIS A 163 14.99 -11.09 -25.44
N GLY A 164 14.19 -10.17 -24.92
CA GLY A 164 14.57 -8.77 -24.72
C GLY A 164 14.37 -7.88 -25.94
N ASN A 165 13.67 -8.36 -26.98
CA ASN A 165 13.21 -7.48 -28.05
C ASN A 165 11.86 -6.89 -27.65
N PRO A 166 11.70 -5.54 -27.69
CA PRO A 166 10.40 -4.94 -27.43
C PRO A 166 9.32 -5.51 -28.35
N SER A 167 8.19 -5.92 -27.77
CA SER A 167 7.08 -6.51 -28.50
C SER A 167 6.47 -5.47 -29.42
N TRP A 168 6.15 -5.87 -30.65
CA TRP A 168 5.72 -4.93 -31.70
C TRP A 168 4.38 -4.23 -31.41
N PHE A 169 3.57 -4.79 -30.51
CA PHE A 169 2.31 -4.22 -30.06
C PHE A 169 2.47 -3.33 -28.82
N SER A 170 3.63 -3.34 -28.15
CA SER A 170 3.83 -2.63 -26.89
C SER A 170 3.92 -1.12 -27.12
N GLN A 171 3.14 -0.34 -26.37
CA GLN A 171 3.22 1.12 -26.42
C GLN A 171 4.39 1.60 -25.56
N ASN A 172 5.48 2.00 -26.22
CA ASN A 172 6.80 2.14 -25.59
C ASN A 172 7.34 3.57 -25.48
N TYR A 173 6.55 4.65 -25.63
CA TYR A 173 7.13 6.00 -25.63
C TYR A 173 8.14 6.28 -24.49
N GLY A 174 9.38 6.59 -24.89
CA GLY A 174 10.50 6.87 -24.00
C GLY A 174 10.18 8.04 -23.06
N GLY A 175 10.22 7.78 -21.75
CA GLY A 175 9.81 8.74 -20.71
C GLY A 175 8.41 8.51 -20.13
N GLY A 176 7.69 7.47 -20.59
CA GLY A 176 6.42 7.03 -19.99
C GLY A 176 6.39 5.56 -19.54
N VAL A 177 7.30 4.72 -20.04
CA VAL A 177 7.43 3.29 -19.65
C VAL A 177 8.64 3.13 -18.73
N HIS A 178 8.45 2.46 -17.59
CA HIS A 178 9.52 2.25 -16.62
C HIS A 178 10.32 0.98 -16.89
N ILE A 179 9.64 -0.10 -17.33
CA ILE A 179 10.23 -1.42 -17.52
C ILE A 179 9.44 -2.23 -18.56
N LEU A 180 10.11 -3.18 -19.22
CA LEU A 180 9.46 -4.21 -20.03
C LEU A 180 9.54 -5.55 -19.29
N ALA A 181 8.47 -6.34 -19.36
CA ALA A 181 8.48 -7.75 -18.94
C ALA A 181 7.97 -8.65 -20.07
N ASP A 182 8.07 -9.97 -19.91
CA ASP A 182 7.71 -10.90 -20.96
C ASP A 182 6.21 -10.84 -21.23
N GLY A 183 5.78 -10.52 -22.44
CA GLY A 183 4.36 -10.52 -22.77
C GLY A 183 4.06 -11.33 -24.01
N GLU A 184 4.97 -12.22 -24.44
CA GLU A 184 4.75 -13.12 -25.55
C GLU A 184 4.90 -14.59 -25.12
N SER A 185 3.82 -15.36 -25.25
CA SER A 185 3.74 -16.73 -24.75
C SER A 185 3.95 -16.86 -23.23
N PHE A 186 3.46 -15.88 -22.49
CA PHE A 186 3.47 -15.86 -21.02
C PHE A 186 2.06 -15.47 -20.51
N PRO A 187 1.53 -16.13 -19.45
CA PRO A 187 2.12 -17.26 -18.73
C PRO A 187 2.11 -18.57 -19.52
N ASN A 188 1.24 -18.70 -20.54
CA ASN A 188 1.20 -19.88 -21.39
C ASN A 188 1.58 -19.58 -22.84
N GLN A 189 1.97 -20.65 -23.54
CA GLN A 189 2.15 -20.59 -24.98
C GLN A 189 0.89 -20.09 -25.69
N GLY A 190 1.02 -18.98 -26.41
CA GLY A 190 -0.09 -18.38 -27.15
C GLY A 190 -0.75 -17.19 -26.45
N ASP A 191 -0.40 -16.89 -25.21
CA ASP A 191 -0.85 -15.69 -24.49
C ASP A 191 0.02 -14.51 -24.92
N PHE A 192 -0.58 -13.38 -25.32
CA PHE A 192 0.16 -12.20 -25.78
C PHE A 192 -0.47 -10.91 -25.26
N GLY A 193 0.35 -10.03 -24.69
CA GLY A 193 -0.08 -8.69 -24.29
C GLY A 193 0.79 -8.06 -23.21
N THR A 194 0.76 -6.73 -23.14
CA THR A 194 1.30 -5.99 -21.98
C THR A 194 0.54 -6.31 -20.69
N SER A 195 -0.70 -6.82 -20.81
CA SER A 195 -1.50 -7.42 -19.74
C SER A 195 -0.85 -8.61 -19.04
N PHE A 196 0.06 -9.31 -19.70
CA PHE A 196 0.83 -10.43 -19.11
C PHE A 196 2.21 -10.02 -18.63
N ALA A 197 2.72 -8.90 -19.12
CA ALA A 197 3.96 -8.27 -18.64
C ALA A 197 3.75 -7.58 -17.27
N ALA A 198 2.67 -6.80 -17.12
CA ALA A 198 2.33 -6.08 -15.89
C ALA A 198 2.28 -6.95 -14.60
N PRO A 199 1.62 -8.13 -14.57
CA PRO A 199 1.51 -8.94 -13.35
C PRO A 199 2.85 -9.48 -12.85
N GLN A 200 3.83 -9.71 -13.73
CA GLN A 200 5.18 -10.13 -13.30
C GLN A 200 5.88 -9.00 -12.54
N VAL A 201 5.73 -7.76 -12.99
CA VAL A 201 6.26 -6.59 -12.30
C VAL A 201 5.52 -6.39 -10.97
N ALA A 202 4.19 -6.51 -10.96
CA ALA A 202 3.40 -6.39 -9.73
C ALA A 202 3.82 -7.41 -8.65
N ALA A 203 4.01 -8.68 -9.04
CA ALA A 203 4.51 -9.72 -8.14
C ALA A 203 5.92 -9.41 -7.62
N THR A 204 6.80 -8.90 -8.48
CA THR A 204 8.16 -8.49 -8.10
C THR A 204 8.14 -7.32 -7.11
N VAL A 205 7.31 -6.30 -7.34
CA VAL A 205 7.13 -5.16 -6.43
C VAL A 205 6.62 -5.62 -5.07
N ALA A 206 5.60 -6.47 -5.04
CA ALA A 206 5.09 -6.99 -3.77
C ALA A 206 6.14 -7.79 -3.00
N THR A 207 6.97 -8.56 -3.70
CA THR A 207 8.09 -9.30 -3.10
C THR A 207 9.15 -8.38 -2.50
N MET A 208 9.53 -7.31 -3.21
CA MET A 208 10.49 -6.33 -2.72
C MET A 208 9.96 -5.60 -1.47
N GLN A 209 8.70 -5.14 -1.50
CA GLN A 209 8.06 -4.51 -0.35
C GLN A 209 7.99 -5.46 0.85
N ALA A 210 7.69 -6.73 0.61
CA ALA A 210 7.63 -7.75 1.67
C ALA A 210 8.96 -7.89 2.41
N LEU A 211 10.04 -8.04 1.66
CA LEU A 211 11.38 -8.24 2.22
C LEU A 211 11.87 -7.02 2.99
N VAL A 212 11.62 -5.81 2.46
CA VAL A 212 12.09 -4.58 3.09
C VAL A 212 11.25 -4.23 4.32
N GLN A 213 9.93 -4.34 4.26
CA GLN A 213 9.08 -4.03 5.41
C GLN A 213 9.24 -5.05 6.54
N ALA A 214 9.38 -6.34 6.23
CA ALA A 214 9.59 -7.36 7.27
C ALA A 214 10.91 -7.19 8.03
N THR A 215 11.89 -6.46 7.47
CA THR A 215 13.22 -6.30 8.05
C THR A 215 13.47 -4.92 8.63
N THR A 216 12.95 -3.87 8.00
CA THR A 216 13.20 -2.47 8.39
C THR A 216 11.99 -1.79 9.03
N GLY A 217 10.81 -2.43 8.98
CA GLY A 217 9.53 -1.81 9.33
C GLY A 217 9.00 -0.83 8.28
N ASN A 218 9.86 -0.37 7.35
CA ASN A 218 9.54 0.62 6.33
C ASN A 218 9.32 -0.02 4.95
N ARG A 219 8.61 0.69 4.09
CA ARG A 219 8.44 0.32 2.67
C ARG A 219 9.40 1.11 1.80
N LEU A 220 9.79 0.53 0.67
CA LEU A 220 10.52 1.25 -0.37
C LEU A 220 9.65 2.37 -0.93
N SER A 221 10.27 3.53 -1.21
CA SER A 221 9.65 4.60 -1.98
C SER A 221 9.47 4.20 -3.45
N PHE A 222 8.66 4.96 -4.19
CA PHE A 222 8.38 4.67 -5.60
C PHE A 222 9.65 4.69 -6.45
N ASP A 223 10.52 5.68 -6.22
CA ASP A 223 11.79 5.83 -6.93
C ASP A 223 12.77 4.70 -6.59
N GLU A 224 12.80 4.22 -5.34
CA GLU A 224 13.62 3.06 -4.96
C GLU A 224 13.10 1.77 -5.60
N VAL A 225 11.77 1.60 -5.71
CA VAL A 225 11.18 0.47 -6.44
C VAL A 225 11.56 0.54 -7.92
N VAL A 226 11.47 1.72 -8.56
CA VAL A 226 11.89 1.90 -9.96
C VAL A 226 13.38 1.60 -10.10
N ASP A 227 14.24 2.11 -9.23
CA ASP A 227 15.68 1.84 -9.26
C ASP A 227 15.96 0.35 -9.11
N ALA A 228 15.33 -0.34 -8.15
CA ALA A 228 15.53 -1.77 -7.94
C ALA A 228 15.13 -2.61 -9.16
N LEU A 229 13.99 -2.28 -9.79
CA LEU A 229 13.54 -2.93 -11.02
C LEU A 229 14.52 -2.71 -12.19
N GLN A 230 15.08 -1.51 -12.31
CA GLN A 230 15.97 -1.13 -13.40
C GLN A 230 17.40 -1.64 -13.22
N GLN A 231 17.94 -1.54 -12.00
CA GLN A 231 19.30 -1.93 -11.65
C GLN A 231 19.44 -3.42 -11.40
N GLY A 232 18.36 -4.10 -10.97
CA GLY A 232 18.32 -5.56 -10.85
C GLY A 232 18.71 -6.26 -12.16
N GLY A 233 18.57 -5.58 -13.30
CA GLY A 233 19.03 -6.03 -14.61
C GLY A 233 20.41 -5.53 -15.08
N HIS A 234 21.14 -4.72 -14.32
CA HIS A 234 22.41 -4.10 -14.73
C HIS A 234 22.30 -3.16 -15.97
N GLY A 235 21.28 -2.30 -16.01
CA GLY A 235 21.12 -1.24 -17.01
C GLY A 235 20.09 -1.54 -18.11
N PRO A 236 20.03 -0.73 -19.19
CA PRO A 236 19.16 -1.01 -20.32
C PRO A 236 19.53 -2.35 -20.96
N ARG A 237 18.60 -3.30 -20.91
CA ARG A 237 18.79 -4.67 -21.43
C ARG A 237 18.02 -4.92 -22.72
N SER A 238 17.13 -4.01 -23.12
CA SER A 238 16.33 -4.21 -24.32
C SER A 238 17.19 -4.09 -25.58
N ALA A 239 16.84 -4.85 -26.61
CA ALA A 239 17.24 -4.49 -27.96
C ALA A 239 16.72 -3.07 -28.29
N ALA A 240 17.32 -2.46 -29.31
CA ALA A 240 16.86 -1.18 -29.80
C ALA A 240 15.41 -1.29 -30.30
N ASP A 241 14.56 -0.32 -29.93
CA ASP A 241 13.19 -0.33 -30.41
C ASP A 241 13.18 -0.17 -31.94
N PRO A 242 12.41 -0.99 -32.69
CA PRO A 242 12.31 -0.85 -34.15
C PRO A 242 11.87 0.55 -34.61
N ALA A 243 11.12 1.29 -33.78
CA ALA A 243 10.57 2.59 -34.12
C ALA A 243 11.60 3.73 -34.10
N ASP A 244 12.51 3.75 -33.11
CA ASP A 244 13.45 4.85 -32.90
C ASP A 244 14.94 4.43 -32.97
N HIS A 245 15.20 3.12 -33.02
CA HIS A 245 16.51 2.50 -33.02
C HIS A 245 17.37 2.86 -31.80
N GLN A 246 16.76 3.13 -30.65
CA GLN A 246 17.44 3.39 -29.39
C GLN A 246 17.22 2.26 -28.39
N THR A 247 18.25 1.97 -27.60
CA THR A 247 18.13 1.12 -26.41
C THR A 247 17.81 2.03 -25.22
N THR A 248 16.56 1.97 -24.75
CA THR A 248 16.05 2.90 -23.73
C THR A 248 15.30 2.21 -22.60
N TYR A 249 15.04 0.91 -22.68
CA TYR A 249 14.24 0.19 -21.69
C TYR A 249 15.04 -0.84 -20.90
N TYR A 250 14.53 -1.07 -19.69
CA TYR A 250 14.98 -2.10 -18.77
C TYR A 250 14.11 -3.33 -18.95
N LEU A 251 14.70 -4.52 -18.77
CA LEU A 251 13.95 -5.77 -18.81
C LEU A 251 13.80 -6.30 -17.39
N LEU A 252 12.61 -6.78 -17.05
CA LEU A 252 12.34 -7.41 -15.77
C LEU A 252 13.21 -8.65 -15.58
N ASP A 253 13.85 -8.70 -14.42
CA ASP A 253 14.50 -9.87 -13.87
C ASP A 253 14.06 -9.99 -12.42
N HIS A 254 13.10 -10.87 -12.14
CA HIS A 254 12.52 -11.00 -10.81
C HIS A 254 13.61 -11.26 -9.76
N ALA A 255 14.44 -12.28 -9.99
CA ALA A 255 15.52 -12.65 -9.08
C ALA A 255 16.59 -11.56 -8.97
N GLY A 256 16.94 -10.91 -10.09
CA GLY A 256 17.87 -9.78 -10.12
C GLY A 256 17.38 -8.58 -9.30
N SER A 257 16.11 -8.20 -9.46
CA SER A 257 15.49 -7.08 -8.74
C SER A 257 15.39 -7.36 -7.23
N VAL A 258 15.00 -8.58 -6.86
CA VAL A 258 14.99 -9.04 -5.46
C VAL A 258 16.40 -9.03 -4.86
N THR A 259 17.39 -9.56 -5.59
CA THR A 259 18.79 -9.60 -5.12
C THR A 259 19.35 -8.19 -4.92
N TYR A 260 19.10 -7.28 -5.86
CA TYR A 260 19.51 -5.88 -5.74
C TYR A 260 18.86 -5.20 -4.54
N THR A 261 17.54 -5.39 -4.38
CA THR A 261 16.78 -4.84 -3.24
C THR A 261 17.37 -5.26 -1.92
N LEU A 262 17.66 -6.55 -1.76
CA LEU A 262 18.24 -7.07 -0.54
C LEU A 262 19.61 -6.46 -0.25
N ALA A 263 20.49 -6.41 -1.26
CA ALA A 263 21.83 -5.85 -1.10
C ALA A 263 21.82 -4.35 -0.74
N ALA A 264 20.86 -3.60 -1.29
CA ALA A 264 20.76 -2.16 -1.08
C ALA A 264 20.02 -1.76 0.21
N HIS A 265 18.96 -2.49 0.57
CA HIS A 265 18.01 -2.04 1.61
C HIS A 265 17.87 -2.98 2.80
N VAL A 266 18.26 -4.27 2.67
CA VAL A 266 18.07 -5.27 3.74
C VAL A 266 19.40 -5.67 4.38
N ASP A 267 20.35 -6.15 3.58
CA ASP A 267 21.66 -6.65 4.05
C ASP A 267 22.44 -5.65 4.92
N PRO A 268 22.40 -4.32 4.68
CA PRO A 268 23.06 -3.35 5.55
C PRO A 268 22.45 -3.22 6.95
N ASN A 269 21.17 -3.61 7.11
CA ASN A 269 20.37 -3.36 8.30
C ASN A 269 20.06 -4.64 9.09
N VAL A 270 20.44 -5.81 8.59
CA VAL A 270 20.07 -7.11 9.18
C VAL A 270 21.31 -7.93 9.52
N SER A 271 21.33 -8.50 10.73
CA SER A 271 22.23 -9.59 11.06
C SER A 271 21.55 -10.93 10.80
N TRP A 272 21.99 -11.65 9.77
CA TRP A 272 21.49 -13.00 9.50
C TRP A 272 21.81 -14.00 10.62
N LEU A 273 22.77 -13.69 11.50
CA LEU A 273 23.00 -14.45 12.72
C LEU A 273 21.95 -14.17 13.80
N GLU A 274 21.40 -12.96 13.88
CA GLU A 274 20.27 -12.66 14.78
C GLU A 274 19.01 -13.41 14.32
N TYR A 275 18.80 -13.50 13.01
CA TYR A 275 17.75 -14.33 12.43
C TYR A 275 17.92 -15.81 12.81
N ILE A 276 19.13 -16.37 12.69
CA ILE A 276 19.42 -17.73 13.19
C ILE A 276 19.20 -17.83 14.71
N ALA A 277 19.67 -16.85 15.49
CA ALA A 277 19.57 -16.83 16.94
C ALA A 277 18.12 -16.80 17.45
N SER A 278 17.20 -16.29 16.63
CA SER A 278 15.78 -16.23 16.91
C SER A 278 15.09 -17.60 16.81
N TYR A 279 15.63 -18.51 15.98
CA TYR A 279 14.92 -19.72 15.57
C TYR A 279 15.77 -20.99 15.71
N SER A 280 15.39 -21.86 16.66
CA SER A 280 16.15 -23.08 16.96
C SER A 280 16.21 -24.09 15.80
N ASP A 281 15.20 -24.11 14.94
CA ASP A 281 15.18 -24.92 13.71
C ASP A 281 16.19 -24.41 12.68
N LEU A 282 16.31 -23.08 12.53
CA LEU A 282 17.31 -22.49 11.63
C LEU A 282 18.74 -22.71 12.15
N GLU A 283 18.96 -22.61 13.46
CA GLU A 283 20.25 -22.98 14.06
C GLU A 283 20.59 -24.45 13.79
N ALA A 284 19.63 -25.35 13.95
CA ALA A 284 19.84 -26.78 13.70
C ALA A 284 20.11 -27.08 12.21
N ALA A 285 19.46 -26.34 11.30
CA ALA A 285 19.59 -26.54 9.85
C ALA A 285 20.86 -25.91 9.27
N PHE A 286 21.19 -24.68 9.67
CA PHE A 286 22.21 -23.85 9.03
C PHE A 286 23.43 -23.60 9.90
N GLY A 287 23.37 -23.87 11.20
CA GLY A 287 24.45 -23.56 12.12
C GLY A 287 24.72 -22.05 12.16
N ARG A 288 25.86 -21.60 11.63
CA ARG A 288 26.24 -20.17 11.53
C ARG A 288 26.35 -19.73 10.05
N ASP A 289 25.77 -20.48 9.13
CA ASP A 289 25.77 -20.16 7.71
C ASP A 289 24.77 -19.03 7.43
N ILE A 290 25.28 -17.80 7.43
CA ILE A 290 24.50 -16.59 7.17
C ILE A 290 23.95 -16.53 5.75
N VAL A 291 24.61 -17.18 4.78
CA VAL A 291 24.15 -17.18 3.39
C VAL A 291 22.93 -18.09 3.28
N ALA A 292 22.98 -19.27 3.89
CA ALA A 292 21.82 -20.16 3.97
C ALA A 292 20.64 -19.52 4.72
N ALA A 293 20.90 -18.78 5.79
CA ALA A 293 19.86 -18.06 6.54
C ALA A 293 19.22 -16.94 5.72
N ARG A 294 20.03 -16.16 5.00
CA ARG A 294 19.54 -15.14 4.04
C ARG A 294 18.69 -15.78 2.94
N ASP A 295 19.17 -16.84 2.31
CA ASP A 295 18.45 -17.56 1.27
C ASP A 295 17.12 -18.14 1.80
N HIS A 296 17.12 -18.67 3.02
CA HIS A 296 15.90 -19.13 3.67
C HIS A 296 14.90 -18.00 3.88
N PHE A 297 15.34 -16.84 4.37
CA PHE A 297 14.45 -15.70 4.63
C PHE A 297 13.70 -15.27 3.36
N ILE A 298 14.42 -15.20 2.24
CA ILE A 298 13.87 -14.77 0.94
C ILE A 298 12.80 -15.73 0.42
N HIS A 299 13.08 -17.03 0.50
CA HIS A 299 12.24 -18.04 -0.14
C HIS A 299 11.16 -18.60 0.79
N ASN A 300 11.28 -18.41 2.11
CA ASN A 300 10.38 -19.02 3.10
C ASN A 300 10.10 -18.05 4.25
N GLY A 301 11.15 -17.52 4.89
CA GLY A 301 11.01 -16.80 6.16
C GLY A 301 10.04 -15.62 6.13
N VAL A 302 10.12 -14.77 5.09
CA VAL A 302 9.21 -13.63 4.95
C VAL A 302 7.75 -14.06 4.74
N TRP A 303 7.53 -15.17 4.03
CA TRP A 303 6.21 -15.73 3.74
C TRP A 303 5.63 -16.52 4.92
N GLU A 304 6.49 -17.03 5.80
CA GLU A 304 6.11 -17.61 7.09
C GLU A 304 5.83 -16.54 8.17
N GLY A 305 6.02 -15.25 7.84
CA GLY A 305 5.89 -14.14 8.78
C GLY A 305 6.98 -14.12 9.86
N ARG A 306 8.15 -14.73 9.60
CA ARG A 306 9.27 -14.72 10.53
C ARG A 306 9.94 -13.35 10.55
N ILE A 307 10.30 -12.89 11.74
CA ILE A 307 11.07 -11.68 12.01
C ILE A 307 12.23 -12.03 12.95
N ALA A 308 13.34 -11.30 12.91
CA ALA A 308 14.38 -11.51 13.91
C ALA A 308 13.88 -11.07 15.29
N GLU A 309 13.65 -12.04 16.19
CA GLU A 309 13.19 -11.80 17.56
C GLU A 309 14.35 -11.54 18.52
N PHE A 310 15.55 -12.02 18.19
CA PHE A 310 16.75 -11.77 18.98
C PHE A 310 17.40 -10.46 18.55
N ASP A 311 17.39 -9.46 19.43
CA ASP A 311 18.09 -8.19 19.26
C ASP A 311 19.48 -8.23 19.91
N GLY A 312 20.53 -8.17 19.10
CA GLY A 312 21.91 -8.17 19.56
C GLY A 312 22.32 -6.90 20.28
N LEU A 313 21.77 -5.73 19.93
CA LEU A 313 22.07 -4.48 20.65
C LEU A 313 21.45 -4.49 22.04
N GLU A 314 20.18 -4.85 22.19
CA GLU A 314 19.54 -4.92 23.51
C GLU A 314 20.20 -6.01 24.37
N TYR A 315 20.63 -7.11 23.76
CA TYR A 315 21.47 -8.12 24.41
C TYR A 315 22.78 -7.53 24.92
N LEU A 316 23.53 -6.80 24.08
CA LEU A 316 24.75 -6.11 24.52
C LEU A 316 24.44 -5.10 25.64
N ALA A 317 23.41 -4.27 25.47
CA ALA A 317 22.96 -3.28 26.45
C ALA A 317 22.64 -3.89 27.82
N SER A 318 22.20 -5.14 27.86
CA SER A 318 21.89 -5.86 29.10
C SER A 318 23.14 -6.29 29.90
N TYR A 319 24.31 -6.42 29.27
CA TYR A 319 25.50 -7.04 29.88
C TYR A 319 26.75 -6.15 29.83
N ALA A 320 27.21 -5.68 31.00
CA ALA A 320 28.34 -4.76 31.10
C ALA A 320 29.66 -5.32 30.56
N ASP A 321 29.90 -6.62 30.73
CA ASP A 321 31.05 -7.33 30.19
C ASP A 321 31.03 -7.39 28.66
N LEU A 322 29.85 -7.58 28.06
CA LEU A 322 29.69 -7.62 26.61
C LEU A 322 29.79 -6.23 25.99
N ARG A 323 29.15 -5.20 26.57
CA ARG A 323 29.33 -3.80 26.12
C ARG A 323 30.79 -3.39 26.08
N ALA A 324 31.55 -3.75 27.12
CA ALA A 324 32.96 -3.39 27.23
C ALA A 324 33.86 -4.08 26.21
N THR A 325 33.45 -5.23 25.67
CA THR A 325 34.27 -6.06 24.78
C THR A 325 33.83 -5.99 23.31
N MET A 326 32.53 -5.87 23.06
CA MET A 326 31.92 -5.94 21.72
C MET A 326 31.34 -4.59 21.26
N GLY A 327 31.18 -3.62 22.16
CA GLY A 327 30.58 -2.33 21.80
C GLY A 327 29.15 -2.51 21.29
N THR A 328 28.89 -2.07 20.05
CA THR A 328 27.59 -2.14 19.34
C THR A 328 27.58 -3.20 18.22
N ASP A 329 28.53 -4.15 18.23
CA ASP A 329 28.62 -5.19 17.19
C ASP A 329 27.53 -6.27 17.37
N ARG A 330 26.41 -6.10 16.66
CA ARG A 330 25.28 -7.05 16.60
C ARG A 330 25.68 -8.46 16.18
N GLN A 331 26.61 -8.58 15.24
CA GLN A 331 27.02 -9.89 14.72
C GLN A 331 27.84 -10.65 15.77
N ALA A 332 28.71 -9.94 16.51
CA ALA A 332 29.42 -10.51 17.66
C ALA A 332 28.46 -10.88 18.79
N ALA A 333 27.43 -10.06 19.03
CA ALA A 333 26.38 -10.34 20.02
C ALA A 333 25.62 -11.63 19.72
N ALA A 334 25.13 -11.78 18.49
CA ALA A 334 24.44 -12.99 18.04
C ALA A 334 25.34 -14.23 18.09
N SER A 335 26.60 -14.09 17.65
CA SER A 335 27.60 -15.17 17.75
C SER A 335 27.79 -15.63 19.20
N HIS A 336 27.98 -14.67 20.12
CA HIS A 336 28.14 -14.98 21.54
C HIS A 336 26.89 -15.66 22.11
N TYR A 337 25.70 -15.15 21.80
CA TYR A 337 24.46 -15.74 22.30
C TYR A 337 24.29 -17.20 21.84
N LEU A 338 24.58 -17.47 20.56
CA LEU A 338 24.53 -18.80 19.97
C LEU A 338 25.60 -19.76 20.53
N ASP A 339 26.82 -19.27 20.81
CA ASP A 339 27.94 -20.12 21.23
C ASP A 339 27.98 -20.38 22.75
N SER A 340 27.60 -19.40 23.57
CA SER A 340 27.70 -19.49 25.03
C SER A 340 26.52 -18.86 25.76
N GLY A 341 26.05 -17.69 25.34
CA GLY A 341 25.07 -16.89 26.08
C GLY A 341 23.77 -17.63 26.43
N ARG A 342 23.23 -18.43 25.50
CA ARG A 342 22.02 -19.24 25.75
C ARG A 342 22.29 -20.34 26.80
N SER A 343 23.45 -20.98 26.74
CA SER A 343 23.85 -22.02 27.71
C SER A 343 24.22 -21.44 29.10
N GLU A 344 24.66 -20.18 29.14
CA GLU A 344 24.91 -19.42 30.35
C GLU A 344 23.61 -18.94 31.03
N GLY A 345 22.48 -19.00 30.33
CA GLY A 345 21.18 -18.52 30.83
C GLY A 345 21.04 -16.99 30.80
N ARG A 346 21.77 -16.30 29.91
CA ARG A 346 21.65 -14.85 29.72
C ARG A 346 20.34 -14.51 29.00
N ASN A 347 19.58 -13.56 29.56
CA ASN A 347 18.35 -13.00 29.00
C ASN A 347 18.50 -11.49 28.75
N VAL A 348 17.79 -10.95 27.76
CA VAL A 348 17.70 -9.50 27.51
C VAL A 348 16.90 -8.85 28.65
N THR A 349 17.41 -7.75 29.21
CA THR A 349 16.77 -6.98 30.29
C THR A 349 16.75 -5.48 30.02
N PHE A 350 17.44 -5.03 28.98
CA PHE A 350 17.37 -3.66 28.50
C PHE A 350 16.23 -3.56 27.48
N ASP A 351 15.47 -2.47 27.53
CA ASP A 351 14.38 -2.18 26.61
C ASP A 351 14.56 -0.75 26.11
N ALA A 352 14.65 -0.59 24.79
CA ALA A 352 14.92 0.70 24.17
C ALA A 352 13.76 1.71 24.38
N ASP A 353 12.52 1.23 24.40
CA ASP A 353 11.34 2.08 24.58
C ASP A 353 11.27 2.57 26.03
N GLU A 354 11.57 1.71 27.01
CA GLU A 354 11.70 2.12 28.42
C GLU A 354 12.84 3.12 28.63
N TYR A 355 13.95 2.94 27.92
CA TYR A 355 15.07 3.87 27.95
C TYR A 355 14.70 5.24 27.37
N LEU A 356 14.01 5.29 26.23
CA LEU A 356 13.52 6.54 25.64
C LEU A 356 12.48 7.22 26.55
N ALA A 357 11.54 6.46 27.11
CA ALA A 357 10.54 6.98 28.04
C ALA A 357 11.18 7.58 29.31
N ALA A 358 12.28 7.00 29.78
CA ALA A 358 13.03 7.53 30.92
C ALA A 358 13.94 8.72 30.58
N ASN A 359 14.20 8.98 29.30
CA ASN A 359 15.11 10.04 28.82
C ASN A 359 14.45 10.85 27.68
N PRO A 360 13.50 11.76 28.00
CA PRO A 360 12.75 12.52 27.00
C PRO A 360 13.62 13.38 26.07
N ASP A 361 14.81 13.80 26.52
CA ASP A 361 15.78 14.51 25.70
C ASP A 361 16.28 13.66 24.53
N LEU A 362 16.45 12.36 24.75
CA LEU A 362 16.83 11.42 23.69
C LEU A 362 15.63 11.06 22.81
N ALA A 363 14.44 10.89 23.39
CA ALA A 363 13.22 10.62 22.63
C ALA A 363 12.97 11.70 21.56
N ALA A 364 13.16 12.98 21.91
CA ALA A 364 13.02 14.08 20.97
C ALA A 364 14.09 14.11 19.84
N VAL A 365 15.27 13.54 20.08
CA VAL A 365 16.39 13.53 19.10
C VAL A 365 16.39 12.28 18.23
N PHE A 366 15.91 11.16 18.80
CA PHE A 366 15.89 9.86 18.15
C PHE A 366 14.55 9.54 17.49
N ASP A 367 13.50 10.30 17.79
CA ASP A 367 12.18 10.14 17.17
C ASP A 367 11.64 8.70 17.28
N GLY A 368 11.86 8.08 18.45
CA GLY A 368 11.47 6.69 18.70
C GLY A 368 12.43 5.63 18.17
N ASP A 369 13.55 6.00 17.54
CA ASP A 369 14.53 5.04 17.00
C ASP A 369 15.21 4.23 18.12
N ARG A 370 14.77 2.98 18.26
CA ARG A 370 15.21 2.00 19.26
C ARG A 370 16.69 1.66 19.14
N ASP A 371 17.19 1.57 17.91
CA ASP A 371 18.58 1.23 17.64
C ASP A 371 19.49 2.36 18.10
N ARG A 372 19.19 3.61 17.69
CA ARG A 372 19.93 4.79 18.14
C ARG A 372 19.87 4.96 19.65
N ALA A 373 18.73 4.67 20.27
CA ALA A 373 18.57 4.69 21.71
C ALA A 373 19.49 3.67 22.41
N THR A 374 19.52 2.44 21.90
CA THR A 374 20.33 1.36 22.46
C THR A 374 21.82 1.58 22.23
N GLU A 375 22.22 2.03 21.04
CA GLU A 375 23.59 2.44 20.73
C GLU A 375 24.06 3.58 21.64
N HIS A 376 23.21 4.58 21.87
CA HIS A 376 23.51 5.66 22.80
C HIS A 376 23.75 5.12 24.22
N TYR A 377 22.88 4.23 24.71
CA TYR A 377 23.08 3.64 26.03
C TYR A 377 24.40 2.87 26.14
N ILE A 378 24.72 2.06 25.12
CA ILE A 378 25.97 1.28 25.07
C ILE A 378 27.20 2.20 25.06
N THR A 379 27.18 3.25 24.26
CA THR A 379 28.36 4.10 23.99
C THR A 379 28.54 5.22 25.03
N ALA A 380 27.46 5.72 25.62
CA ALA A 380 27.49 6.87 26.53
C ALA A 380 26.56 6.70 27.74
N GLY A 381 25.30 6.33 27.53
CA GLY A 381 24.26 6.40 28.56
C GLY A 381 24.55 5.57 29.82
N ALA A 382 25.18 4.40 29.67
CA ALA A 382 25.60 3.57 30.80
C ALA A 382 26.70 4.25 31.65
N ALA A 383 27.62 4.98 31.03
CA ALA A 383 28.68 5.72 31.72
C ALA A 383 28.18 7.03 32.34
N GLU A 384 27.18 7.65 31.71
CA GLU A 384 26.45 8.81 32.23
C GLU A 384 25.55 8.48 33.42
N GLY A 385 25.19 7.20 33.59
CA GLY A 385 24.24 6.76 34.62
C GLY A 385 22.79 7.09 34.27
N ARG A 386 22.45 7.16 32.97
CA ARG A 386 21.10 7.40 32.48
C ARG A 386 20.14 6.30 32.97
N PRO A 387 18.93 6.63 33.46
CA PRO A 387 17.95 5.62 33.88
C PRO A 387 17.51 4.77 32.68
N THR A 388 17.37 3.46 32.88
CA THR A 388 16.92 2.51 31.85
C THR A 388 15.45 2.14 31.96
N SER A 389 14.76 2.58 33.01
CA SER A 389 13.31 2.40 33.16
C SER A 389 12.68 3.48 34.04
N GLY A 390 11.39 3.75 33.82
CA GLY A 390 10.63 4.83 34.46
C GLY A 390 10.44 4.68 35.99
N GLN A 391 10.89 3.59 36.61
CA GLN A 391 10.73 3.33 38.04
C GLN A 391 11.75 4.09 38.93
N GLY A 392 12.53 5.01 38.37
CA GLY A 392 13.63 5.72 39.07
C GLY A 392 13.43 7.21 39.37
N LEU A 393 12.38 7.89 38.88
CA LEU A 393 12.26 9.34 39.03
C LEU A 393 11.28 9.75 40.13
N SER A 394 11.79 9.86 41.35
CA SER A 394 11.16 10.71 42.37
C SER A 394 11.59 12.17 42.17
N HIS A 395 10.67 12.95 41.62
CA HIS A 395 10.43 14.37 41.93
C HIS A 395 11.58 15.38 41.75
N ALA A 396 11.65 16.00 40.57
CA ALA A 396 11.86 17.44 40.42
C ALA A 396 11.28 17.90 39.07
N GLY A 397 10.22 18.69 39.14
CA GLY A 397 9.44 19.09 37.98
C GLY A 397 10.18 20.02 37.01
N PHE A 398 9.93 19.77 35.74
CA PHE A 398 9.80 20.81 34.73
C PHE A 398 8.51 20.50 33.95
N ALA A 399 7.63 21.50 33.89
CA ALA A 399 6.39 21.42 33.14
C ALA A 399 6.69 21.30 31.64
N PRO A 400 5.93 20.49 30.87
CA PRO A 400 5.93 20.63 29.43
C PRO A 400 5.36 22.01 29.10
N GLU A 401 6.04 22.70 28.21
CA GLU A 401 5.54 23.92 27.58
C GLU A 401 4.21 23.60 26.88
N ALA A 402 3.27 24.54 26.98
CA ALA A 402 1.95 24.41 26.43
C ALA A 402 2.01 24.31 24.90
N GLU A 403 1.62 23.17 24.35
CA GLU A 403 1.13 23.10 22.97
C GLU A 403 -0.22 23.84 22.91
N ASP A 404 -0.40 24.62 21.85
CA ASP A 404 -1.58 25.45 21.63
C ASP A 404 -2.83 24.55 21.59
N GLY A 405 -3.85 24.89 22.37
CA GLY A 405 -5.04 24.06 22.58
C GLY A 405 -6.00 24.01 21.39
N THR A 406 -5.48 24.06 20.17
CA THR A 406 -6.22 24.11 18.91
C THR A 406 -5.99 22.91 18.00
N GLU A 407 -4.93 22.12 18.21
CA GLU A 407 -4.62 20.95 17.37
C GLU A 407 -5.39 19.70 17.85
N LEU A 408 -6.08 19.02 16.94
CA LEU A 408 -6.77 17.75 17.23
C LEU A 408 -5.96 16.58 16.66
N SER A 409 -5.88 15.48 17.41
CA SER A 409 -5.14 14.30 16.94
C SER A 409 -5.99 13.47 15.99
N ARG A 410 -5.36 12.89 14.95
CA ARG A 410 -5.94 11.90 14.02
C ARG A 410 -6.24 10.50 14.59
N SER A 411 -6.67 10.42 15.85
CA SER A 411 -6.91 9.14 16.51
C SER A 411 -7.98 9.22 17.60
N THR A 412 -8.32 8.05 18.16
CA THR A 412 -9.23 7.92 19.31
C THR A 412 -8.73 8.61 20.58
N ALA A 413 -7.46 9.06 20.61
CA ALA A 413 -6.92 9.90 21.68
C ALA A 413 -7.28 11.39 21.55
N THR A 414 -8.12 11.76 20.57
CA THR A 414 -8.51 13.16 20.34
C THR A 414 -9.19 13.79 21.56
N HIS A 415 -8.92 15.08 21.75
CA HIS A 415 -9.62 15.91 22.72
C HIS A 415 -10.82 16.65 22.09
N GLY A 416 -11.05 16.49 20.79
CA GLY A 416 -12.17 17.06 20.05
C GLY A 416 -13.47 16.33 20.37
N HIS A 417 -14.55 17.08 20.60
CA HIS A 417 -15.87 16.52 20.84
C HIS A 417 -16.98 17.36 20.20
N VAL A 418 -17.93 16.72 19.53
CA VAL A 418 -19.15 17.35 19.00
C VAL A 418 -20.37 16.48 19.29
N GLY A 419 -21.28 16.97 20.12
CA GLY A 419 -22.52 16.25 20.43
C GLY A 419 -23.62 16.49 19.40
N VAL A 420 -24.64 15.63 19.39
CA VAL A 420 -25.84 15.82 18.57
C VAL A 420 -26.55 17.13 18.94
N GLY A 421 -26.78 17.99 17.96
CA GLY A 421 -27.29 19.35 18.09
C GLY A 421 -26.22 20.42 18.33
N GLN A 422 -24.93 20.06 18.23
CA GLN A 422 -23.80 20.98 18.40
C GLN A 422 -23.06 21.18 17.09
N SER A 423 -22.23 22.22 17.08
CA SER A 423 -21.24 22.48 16.03
C SER A 423 -19.86 22.73 16.65
N ALA A 424 -18.83 22.45 15.87
CA ALA A 424 -17.44 22.72 16.16
C ALA A 424 -16.77 23.36 14.93
N SER A 425 -15.75 24.16 15.15
CA SER A 425 -14.96 24.77 14.08
C SER A 425 -13.48 24.69 14.45
N ALA A 426 -12.65 24.30 13.49
CA ALA A 426 -11.19 24.34 13.60
C ALA A 426 -10.59 24.63 12.21
N SER A 427 -9.34 24.25 11.97
CA SER A 427 -8.68 24.45 10.69
C SER A 427 -7.66 23.35 10.45
N ILE A 428 -7.66 22.82 9.22
CA ILE A 428 -6.58 21.96 8.74
C ILE A 428 -5.37 22.86 8.49
N GLY A 429 -4.34 22.73 9.32
CA GLY A 429 -3.19 23.63 9.40
C GLY A 429 -2.07 23.32 8.40
N ALA A 430 -1.95 22.05 7.99
CA ALA A 430 -0.94 21.58 7.06
C ALA A 430 -1.45 20.40 6.21
N ASP A 431 -0.73 20.07 5.14
CA ASP A 431 -0.99 18.84 4.39
C ASP A 431 -0.78 17.61 5.31
N GLY A 432 -1.73 16.67 5.29
CA GLY A 432 -1.76 15.49 6.15
C GLY A 432 -2.29 15.72 7.58
N ASP A 433 -2.66 16.94 7.95
CA ASP A 433 -3.38 17.24 9.19
C ASP A 433 -4.84 16.75 9.08
N ARG A 434 -5.31 16.08 10.14
CA ARG A 434 -6.62 15.42 10.21
C ARG A 434 -7.20 15.56 11.61
N ASP A 435 -8.33 16.24 11.68
CA ASP A 435 -8.98 16.56 12.92
C ASP A 435 -10.07 15.53 13.26
N TRP A 436 -9.95 14.83 14.40
CA TRP A 436 -10.98 13.90 14.86
C TRP A 436 -11.85 14.51 15.96
N TYR A 437 -13.16 14.31 15.88
CA TYR A 437 -14.13 14.66 16.92
C TYR A 437 -14.88 13.44 17.44
N ALA A 438 -14.89 13.21 18.75
CA ALA A 438 -15.71 12.19 19.39
C ALA A 438 -17.18 12.63 19.51
N THR A 439 -18.10 11.70 19.28
CA THR A 439 -19.54 11.85 19.53
C THR A 439 -20.13 10.57 20.14
N GLU A 440 -21.07 10.71 21.07
CA GLU A 440 -21.80 9.59 21.67
C GLU A 440 -23.13 9.35 20.95
N LEU A 441 -23.34 8.14 20.42
CA LEU A 441 -24.57 7.76 19.72
C LEU A 441 -25.22 6.51 20.36
N THR A 442 -26.54 6.40 20.20
CA THR A 442 -27.29 5.21 20.63
C THR A 442 -27.61 4.29 19.46
N ALA A 443 -27.74 2.98 19.72
CA ALA A 443 -28.03 2.00 18.67
C ALA A 443 -29.32 2.34 17.91
N GLY A 444 -29.24 2.35 16.57
CA GLY A 444 -30.31 2.73 15.66
C GLY A 444 -30.57 4.23 15.56
N GLN A 445 -29.77 5.08 16.21
CA GLN A 445 -29.88 6.53 16.10
C GLN A 445 -29.30 7.00 14.77
N THR A 446 -30.13 7.65 13.96
CA THR A 446 -29.68 8.32 12.73
C THR A 446 -29.37 9.79 13.02
N VAL A 447 -28.19 10.23 12.61
CA VAL A 447 -27.73 11.63 12.68
C VAL A 447 -27.37 12.12 11.29
N VAL A 448 -27.37 13.44 11.13
CA VAL A 448 -26.91 14.12 9.92
C VAL A 448 -25.70 14.95 10.29
N VAL A 449 -24.59 14.70 9.61
CA VAL A 449 -23.31 15.38 9.77
C VAL A 449 -23.11 16.32 8.59
N GLN A 450 -22.95 17.60 8.85
CA GLN A 450 -22.63 18.61 7.83
C GLN A 450 -21.25 19.17 8.11
N LEU A 451 -20.35 19.02 7.15
CA LEU A 451 -19.00 19.56 7.22
C LEU A 451 -18.87 20.64 6.15
N ARG A 452 -18.80 21.89 6.61
CA ARG A 452 -18.85 23.07 5.74
C ARG A 452 -17.51 23.77 5.65
N GLY A 453 -17.01 23.90 4.43
CA GLY A 453 -15.81 24.64 4.07
C GLY A 453 -16.17 25.96 3.38
N ALA A 454 -15.43 26.29 2.33
CA ALA A 454 -15.61 27.52 1.57
C ALA A 454 -16.95 27.58 0.81
N SER A 455 -17.49 26.44 0.37
CA SER A 455 -18.64 26.39 -0.51
C SER A 455 -19.97 26.62 0.22
N GLY A 456 -20.12 26.10 1.43
CA GLY A 456 -21.27 26.30 2.32
C GLY A 456 -21.07 27.41 3.35
N GLU A 457 -20.09 28.29 3.12
CA GLU A 457 -19.75 29.45 3.97
C GLU A 457 -19.45 29.06 5.44
N GLY A 458 -18.95 27.83 5.66
CA GLY A 458 -18.57 27.30 6.98
C GLY A 458 -17.11 27.54 7.36
N GLY A 459 -16.29 28.02 6.43
CA GLY A 459 -14.88 28.34 6.65
C GLY A 459 -14.14 28.67 5.36
N THR A 460 -12.83 28.45 5.32
CA THR A 460 -11.97 28.68 4.14
C THR A 460 -11.41 27.40 3.52
N LEU A 461 -11.62 26.24 4.15
CA LEU A 461 -11.20 24.94 3.64
C LEU A 461 -11.90 24.69 2.31
N PHE A 462 -11.12 24.54 1.24
CA PHE A 462 -11.66 24.57 -0.13
C PHE A 462 -12.47 23.31 -0.47
N ASP A 463 -12.10 22.18 0.10
CA ASP A 463 -12.59 20.85 -0.27
C ASP A 463 -12.53 19.93 0.96
N PRO A 464 -13.50 20.06 1.89
CA PRO A 464 -13.51 19.30 3.13
C PRO A 464 -14.06 17.87 2.96
N ASP A 465 -13.27 16.87 3.34
CA ASP A 465 -13.67 15.46 3.35
C ASP A 465 -14.11 15.02 4.75
N LEU A 466 -15.20 14.26 4.84
CA LEU A 466 -15.75 13.74 6.10
C LEU A 466 -15.71 12.21 6.13
N PHE A 467 -15.19 11.66 7.23
CA PHE A 467 -15.24 10.22 7.53
C PHE A 467 -15.83 9.97 8.93
N VAL A 468 -16.39 8.79 9.13
CA VAL A 468 -16.95 8.31 10.40
C VAL A 468 -16.27 7.00 10.77
N TYR A 469 -15.87 6.87 12.04
CA TYR A 469 -15.25 5.67 12.60
C TYR A 469 -15.99 5.19 13.86
N ASP A 470 -15.89 3.90 14.18
CA ASP A 470 -16.40 3.31 15.41
C ASP A 470 -15.48 3.55 16.62
N ALA A 471 -15.85 3.00 17.78
CA ALA A 471 -15.13 3.20 19.04
C ALA A 471 -13.68 2.66 19.03
N ASP A 472 -13.41 1.65 18.20
CA ASP A 472 -12.09 1.01 18.05
C ASP A 472 -11.26 1.71 16.95
N GLY A 473 -11.83 2.70 16.26
CA GLY A 473 -11.19 3.43 15.17
C GLY A 473 -11.37 2.77 13.80
N HIS A 474 -12.28 1.81 13.64
CA HIS A 474 -12.60 1.23 12.33
C HIS A 474 -13.53 2.15 11.56
N TYR A 475 -13.28 2.27 10.26
CA TYR A 475 -14.06 3.10 9.37
C TYR A 475 -15.50 2.58 9.18
N MET A 476 -16.46 3.50 9.10
CA MET A 476 -17.90 3.21 9.06
C MET A 476 -18.62 3.85 7.88
N ALA A 477 -18.31 5.11 7.56
CA ALA A 477 -19.00 5.88 6.51
C ALA A 477 -18.21 7.13 6.12
N TYR A 478 -18.53 7.74 4.98
CA TYR A 478 -17.89 8.97 4.49
C TYR A 478 -18.85 9.78 3.65
N ASP A 479 -18.53 11.06 3.47
CA ASP A 479 -19.07 11.90 2.41
C ASP A 479 -18.03 12.98 2.04
N PHE A 480 -17.95 13.36 0.77
CA PHE A 480 -16.96 14.32 0.26
C PHE A 480 -17.62 15.59 -0.27
N ASP A 481 -18.72 15.44 -1.01
CA ASP A 481 -19.34 16.53 -1.77
C ASP A 481 -20.88 16.50 -1.73
N GLY A 482 -21.48 15.77 -0.79
CA GLY A 482 -22.93 15.67 -0.63
C GLY A 482 -23.60 16.97 -0.14
N GLY A 483 -22.79 17.96 0.27
CA GLY A 483 -23.21 19.28 0.75
C GLY A 483 -23.18 20.36 -0.34
N ALA A 484 -23.03 21.62 0.08
CA ALA A 484 -22.96 22.74 -0.85
C ALA A 484 -21.62 22.74 -1.59
N GLY A 485 -21.63 22.65 -2.93
CA GLY A 485 -20.41 22.71 -3.74
C GLY A 485 -19.49 21.52 -3.50
N ARG A 486 -18.44 21.71 -2.70
CA ARG A 486 -17.47 20.66 -2.31
C ARG A 486 -17.53 20.31 -0.82
N ASP A 487 -18.56 20.79 -0.13
CA ASP A 487 -18.75 20.50 1.29
C ASP A 487 -19.36 19.10 1.46
N ALA A 488 -19.11 18.44 2.59
CA ALA A 488 -19.67 17.12 2.88
C ALA A 488 -20.96 17.18 3.72
N HIS A 489 -21.89 16.26 3.45
CA HIS A 489 -23.19 16.13 4.10
C HIS A 489 -23.63 14.66 4.15
N LEU A 490 -23.47 14.03 5.32
CA LEU A 490 -23.66 12.59 5.53
C LEU A 490 -24.83 12.29 6.47
N ALA A 491 -25.68 11.33 6.11
CA ALA A 491 -26.59 10.69 7.06
C ALA A 491 -25.99 9.37 7.58
N PHE A 492 -25.77 9.28 8.89
CA PHE A 492 -25.18 8.10 9.53
C PHE A 492 -26.14 7.48 10.55
N THR A 493 -26.30 6.15 10.52
CA THR A 493 -27.09 5.41 11.52
C THR A 493 -26.18 4.52 12.35
N ALA A 494 -26.08 4.78 13.65
CA ALA A 494 -25.23 4.01 14.54
C ALA A 494 -25.76 2.57 14.69
N PRO A 495 -25.01 1.53 14.29
CA PRO A 495 -25.46 0.14 14.41
C PRO A 495 -25.56 -0.32 15.88
N VAL A 496 -24.70 0.21 16.75
CA VAL A 496 -24.66 -0.09 18.19
C VAL A 496 -24.55 1.22 18.99
N ALA A 497 -24.75 1.16 20.30
CA ALA A 497 -24.55 2.32 21.16
C ALA A 497 -23.07 2.43 21.53
N GLY A 498 -22.51 3.64 21.47
CA GLY A 498 -21.12 3.90 21.84
C GLY A 498 -20.59 5.21 21.28
N THR A 499 -19.30 5.42 21.48
CA THR A 499 -18.54 6.52 20.91
C THR A 499 -18.26 6.25 19.43
N TYR A 500 -18.44 7.27 18.60
CA TYR A 500 -18.03 7.31 17.20
C TYR A 500 -17.13 8.53 16.99
N TYR A 501 -16.23 8.46 16.01
CA TYR A 501 -15.33 9.55 15.67
C TYR A 501 -15.64 10.11 14.28
N LEU A 502 -15.65 11.43 14.16
CA LEU A 502 -15.83 12.17 12.92
C LEU A 502 -14.48 12.76 12.53
N GLU A 503 -13.89 12.29 11.43
CA GLU A 503 -12.65 12.85 10.88
C GLU A 503 -12.99 13.94 9.87
N VAL A 504 -12.27 15.06 9.97
CA VAL A 504 -12.23 16.12 8.98
C VAL A 504 -10.86 16.12 8.34
N ASP A 505 -10.83 16.01 7.01
CA ASP A 505 -9.61 16.12 6.18
C ASP A 505 -9.83 17.18 5.09
N GLY A 506 -8.74 17.68 4.52
CA GLY A 506 -8.74 18.54 3.35
C GLY A 506 -8.24 17.80 2.12
N TYR A 507 -9.11 17.58 1.14
CA TYR A 507 -8.78 16.81 -0.06
C TYR A 507 -7.51 17.33 -0.75
N LEU A 508 -6.56 16.44 -1.07
CA LEU A 508 -5.24 16.77 -1.66
C LEU A 508 -4.40 17.76 -0.83
N GLY A 509 -4.51 17.70 0.50
CA GLY A 509 -3.73 18.55 1.39
C GLY A 509 -4.22 19.99 1.41
N HIS A 510 -5.46 20.25 0.99
CA HIS A 510 -6.04 21.57 1.11
C HIS A 510 -6.13 21.95 2.58
N THR A 511 -5.64 23.14 2.90
CA THR A 511 -5.68 23.70 4.25
C THR A 511 -6.74 24.78 4.35
N GLY A 512 -7.21 25.05 5.57
CA GLY A 512 -8.18 26.10 5.83
C GLY A 512 -9.15 25.77 6.95
N SER A 513 -9.97 26.75 7.31
CA SER A 513 -10.96 26.58 8.37
C SER A 513 -12.22 25.88 7.90
N TYR A 514 -12.91 25.18 8.80
CA TYR A 514 -14.18 24.51 8.51
C TYR A 514 -15.13 24.62 9.71
N THR A 515 -16.39 24.25 9.48
CA THR A 515 -17.39 24.07 10.54
C THR A 515 -18.06 22.71 10.39
N LEU A 516 -17.93 21.87 11.42
CA LEU A 516 -18.59 20.58 11.56
C LEU A 516 -19.85 20.73 12.41
N GLU A 517 -20.98 20.25 11.91
CA GLU A 517 -22.28 20.32 12.60
C GLU A 517 -22.94 18.95 12.62
N LEU A 518 -23.34 18.50 13.80
CA LEU A 518 -23.99 17.21 13.99
C LEU A 518 -25.44 17.44 14.44
N THR A 519 -26.41 16.92 13.71
CA THR A 519 -27.84 17.10 14.01
C THR A 519 -28.58 15.78 14.07
N GLN A 520 -29.69 15.75 14.81
CA GLN A 520 -30.58 14.59 14.82
C GLN A 520 -31.33 14.50 13.50
N ALA A 521 -31.30 13.34 12.83
CA ALA A 521 -32.04 13.18 11.58
C ALA A 521 -33.55 13.33 11.81
N THR A 522 -34.19 14.10 10.94
CA THR A 522 -35.64 14.28 10.86
C THR A 522 -36.12 13.81 9.49
N ALA A 523 -37.43 13.56 9.34
CA ALA A 523 -37.99 13.21 8.04
C ALA A 523 -37.69 14.29 6.96
N ALA A 524 -37.62 15.57 7.35
CA ALA A 524 -37.28 16.67 6.45
C ALA A 524 -35.80 16.70 6.07
N SER A 525 -34.88 16.52 7.04
CA SER A 525 -33.44 16.50 6.75
C SER A 525 -33.04 15.29 5.90
N MET A 526 -33.71 14.15 6.06
CA MET A 526 -33.51 12.97 5.21
C MET A 526 -34.09 13.16 3.81
N ASP A 527 -35.15 13.97 3.65
CA ASP A 527 -35.74 14.33 2.34
C ASP A 527 -34.83 15.32 1.60
N ASP A 528 -34.21 16.28 2.31
CA ASP A 528 -33.21 17.19 1.75
C ASP A 528 -31.92 16.45 1.32
N LEU A 529 -31.46 15.46 2.10
CA LEU A 529 -30.38 14.55 1.68
C LEU A 529 -30.79 13.72 0.44
N ALA A 530 -32.05 13.24 0.39
CA ALA A 530 -32.57 12.50 -0.76
C ALA A 530 -32.81 13.38 -2.00
N ALA A 531 -33.01 14.70 -1.82
CA ALA A 531 -33.18 15.70 -2.87
C ALA A 531 -31.86 16.32 -3.35
N GLY A 532 -30.81 16.29 -2.51
CA GLY A 532 -29.43 16.60 -2.88
C GLY A 532 -28.78 15.49 -3.71
N VAL A 533 -29.32 14.27 -3.67
CA VAL A 533 -29.13 13.28 -4.73
C VAL A 533 -30.06 13.65 -5.87
N ASP A 534 -29.56 14.42 -6.84
CA ASP A 534 -30.21 14.52 -8.15
C ASP A 534 -30.13 13.15 -8.85
N LEU A 535 -31.04 12.25 -8.42
CA LEU A 535 -31.35 10.99 -9.08
C LEU A 535 -32.25 11.20 -10.31
N ALA A 536 -32.51 12.46 -10.71
CA ALA A 536 -33.35 12.82 -11.83
C ALA A 536 -32.57 13.32 -13.06
N ASP A 537 -31.26 13.61 -12.95
CA ASP A 537 -30.33 13.68 -14.09
C ASP A 537 -29.60 12.35 -14.34
N ARG A 538 -30.18 11.24 -13.87
CA ARG A 538 -29.96 9.92 -14.47
C ARG A 538 -30.68 9.89 -15.81
N ASP A 539 -30.07 10.50 -16.82
CA ASP A 539 -30.14 9.92 -18.15
C ASP A 539 -29.32 8.62 -18.10
N PRO A 540 -29.92 7.42 -18.27
CA PRO A 540 -29.18 6.17 -18.42
C PRO A 540 -28.26 6.18 -19.66
N ALA A 541 -28.23 7.28 -20.42
CA ALA A 541 -27.40 7.48 -21.60
C ALA A 541 -26.23 8.49 -21.45
N THR A 542 -25.88 9.00 -20.26
CA THR A 542 -24.78 10.01 -20.14
C THR A 542 -23.61 9.70 -19.21
N PHE A 543 -23.49 8.49 -18.67
CA PHE A 543 -22.18 7.95 -18.26
C PHE A 543 -21.94 6.66 -19.02
N ALA A 544 -21.51 6.82 -20.27
CA ALA A 544 -21.26 5.72 -21.17
C ALA A 544 -20.39 4.66 -20.50
N ASP A 545 -20.80 3.39 -20.60
CA ASP A 545 -19.91 2.24 -20.51
C ASP A 545 -18.60 2.62 -21.18
N VAL A 546 -17.53 2.62 -20.42
CA VAL A 546 -16.25 3.03 -20.97
C VAL A 546 -15.77 1.90 -21.87
N GLN A 547 -15.40 2.21 -23.12
CA GLN A 547 -14.54 1.33 -23.90
C GLN A 547 -13.12 1.35 -23.31
N VAL A 548 -12.96 0.82 -22.09
CA VAL A 548 -11.68 0.30 -21.58
C VAL A 548 -11.72 -1.17 -21.99
N ALA A 549 -10.75 -1.57 -22.80
CA ALA A 549 -10.62 -2.97 -23.15
C ALA A 549 -9.70 -3.63 -22.12
N LEU A 550 -10.04 -4.84 -21.69
CA LEU A 550 -8.99 -5.77 -21.30
C LEU A 550 -8.03 -5.84 -22.48
N LEU A 551 -6.74 -5.76 -22.19
CA LEU A 551 -5.72 -5.86 -23.22
C LEU A 551 -5.59 -7.36 -23.57
N SER A 552 -6.58 -7.86 -24.32
CA SER A 552 -6.82 -9.28 -24.56
C SER A 552 -5.68 -10.00 -25.30
N ASP A 553 -5.69 -11.32 -25.15
CA ASP A 553 -4.82 -12.31 -25.79
C ASP A 553 -4.78 -12.14 -27.31
N GLY A 554 -3.67 -11.59 -27.80
CA GLY A 554 -3.33 -11.60 -29.21
C GLY A 554 -3.66 -10.30 -29.98
N PRO A 555 -2.99 -10.11 -31.12
CA PRO A 555 -3.11 -8.90 -31.90
C PRO A 555 -4.50 -8.75 -32.50
N LEU A 556 -4.99 -7.52 -32.58
CA LEU A 556 -5.96 -7.16 -33.60
C LEU A 556 -5.40 -7.62 -34.95
N SER A 557 -6.02 -8.67 -35.49
CA SER A 557 -5.73 -9.24 -36.81
C SER A 557 -5.58 -8.11 -37.83
N THR A 558 -4.34 -7.92 -38.29
CA THR A 558 -3.88 -7.29 -39.54
C THR A 558 -4.91 -6.49 -40.36
N ASP A 559 -4.57 -5.21 -40.54
CA ASP A 559 -4.82 -4.38 -41.73
C ASP A 559 -6.14 -3.56 -41.82
N PRO A 560 -6.13 -2.24 -41.49
CA PRO A 560 -7.23 -1.34 -41.86
C PRO A 560 -7.13 -0.80 -43.30
N PHE A 561 -6.07 -1.11 -44.07
CA PHE A 561 -5.87 -0.61 -45.43
C PHE A 561 -5.28 -1.68 -46.35
N GLY A 562 -6.15 -2.59 -46.81
CA GLY A 562 -5.82 -3.50 -47.91
C GLY A 562 -5.22 -2.77 -49.10
N LEU A 563 -3.90 -2.88 -49.26
CA LEU A 563 -3.17 -2.51 -50.47
C LEU A 563 -2.00 -3.47 -50.72
N LEU A 564 -2.30 -4.37 -51.66
CA LEU A 564 -1.48 -5.27 -52.50
C LEU A 564 -1.12 -6.65 -51.97
#